data_AF-A0A0J1CWY8-F1
#
_entry.id   AF-A0A0J1CWY8-F1
#
_cell.length_a   1.000
_cell.length_b   1.000
_cell.length_c   1.000
_cell.angle_alpha   90.00
_cell.angle_beta   90.00
_cell.angle_gamma   90.00
#
_symmetry.space_group_name_H-M   'P 1'
#
loop_
_entity.id
_entity.type
_entity.pdbx_description
1 polymer ?
#
loop_
_entity_poly.entity_id
_entity_poly.type
_entity_poly.pdbx_seq_one_letter_code
_entity_poly.pdbx_strand_id
1 'polypeptide(L)'
;MTPPKLFISYSWTTPSHEQWVLDLAERLRQDNIDVILDKWDLREGHDAHAFMERMVTDKEIKKVAIICDAAYVRKANERARGVGAETQIITGEIYGATTQDKFVAVIAEKDDDGKPYLPAYYTGRIHIDLADLDRHEEQYERLVRWVFDKPLYVKPPLGKTPAFLEAATAVTIGNRSSMKRALDQLRDGKATAAAALDDYLSSVAEGVEQLRILKVPGIEFDQQVIDSIDAFSPTRDELLGVVRTISRYQPTDENLTKVHRFFEKLLRYHGPLSNVSSWSSDDFDNFVFLTYELFVHTIAILLDDDRFEQAAMLMETDFYIERNVSSGGEPMVSATTLDRDLESLDRRNHRLGLKRVSLRADLLHERTKTMPFRFELLAQADLVLFLHFRRRGLHWWPYTSLYLGSGRTPLPLFARANSTRFFEKMRVLFGVDTGTQLRDFLQQLEANDDLPRWGHRRLPIQWLTAAESLATKP
;
A
#
# COMPACT_ATOMS: atom_id res chain seq x y z
N MET A 1 10.97 36.52 -2.53
CA MET A 1 10.86 36.26 -1.09
C MET A 1 11.44 37.46 -0.37
N THR A 2 10.77 37.98 0.64
CA THR A 2 11.34 39.05 1.48
C THR A 2 12.54 38.48 2.23
N PRO A 3 13.72 39.15 2.24
CA PRO A 3 14.89 38.65 2.94
C PRO A 3 14.60 38.54 4.45
N PRO A 4 14.90 37.41 5.11
CA PRO A 4 14.73 37.29 6.55
C PRO A 4 15.71 38.22 7.27
N LYS A 5 15.25 38.87 8.34
CA LYS A 5 16.09 39.70 9.19
C LYS A 5 16.78 38.86 10.26
N LEU A 6 18.10 39.01 10.37
CA LEU A 6 18.91 38.35 11.39
C LEU A 6 19.63 39.41 12.23
N PHE A 7 19.37 39.42 13.54
CA PHE A 7 20.16 40.24 14.47
C PHE A 7 21.39 39.46 14.95
N ILE A 8 22.56 40.08 14.92
CA ILE A 8 23.80 39.48 15.44
C ILE A 8 24.19 40.17 16.74
N SER A 9 24.21 39.41 17.83
CA SER A 9 24.68 39.85 19.15
C SER A 9 26.05 39.26 19.42
N TYR A 10 27.06 40.09 19.61
CA TYR A 10 28.44 39.70 19.82
C TYR A 10 29.16 40.66 20.78
N SER A 11 30.36 40.30 21.23
CA SER A 11 31.19 41.14 22.13
C SER A 11 32.31 41.78 21.33
N TRP A 12 32.62 43.05 21.61
CA TRP A 12 33.82 43.71 21.09
C TRP A 12 35.04 43.24 21.89
N THR A 13 35.57 42.09 21.52
CA THR A 13 36.62 41.41 22.27
C THR A 13 38.01 41.74 21.75
N THR A 14 38.23 41.56 20.45
CA THR A 14 39.48 41.90 19.77
C THR A 14 39.18 42.40 18.35
N PRO A 15 40.08 43.20 17.74
CA PRO A 15 39.92 43.61 16.35
C PRO A 15 39.76 42.44 15.37
N SER A 16 40.43 41.31 15.63
CA SER A 16 40.31 40.10 14.81
C SER A 16 38.95 39.43 14.95
N HIS A 17 38.37 39.36 16.16
CA HIS A 17 37.04 38.83 16.36
C HIS A 17 35.97 39.73 15.74
N GLU A 18 36.10 41.05 15.90
CA GLU A 18 35.20 42.03 15.27
C GLU A 18 35.23 41.90 13.74
N GLN A 19 36.41 41.73 13.14
CA GLN A 19 36.54 41.50 11.70
C GLN A 19 35.90 40.17 11.29
N TRP A 20 36.12 39.09 12.05
CA TRP A 20 35.50 37.79 11.78
C TRP A 20 33.97 37.85 11.80
N VAL A 21 33.38 38.57 12.77
CA VAL A 21 31.92 38.79 12.83
C VAL A 21 31.45 39.61 11.63
N LEU A 22 32.21 40.62 11.22
CA LEU A 22 31.90 41.43 10.04
C LEU A 22 31.93 40.59 8.76
N ASP A 23 32.96 39.76 8.56
CA ASP A 23 33.09 38.87 7.41
C ASP A 23 31.92 37.87 7.34
N LEU A 24 31.54 37.30 8.50
CA LEU A 24 30.36 36.44 8.61
C LEU A 24 29.08 37.18 8.22
N ALA A 25 28.89 38.39 8.72
CA ALA A 25 27.73 39.23 8.44
C ALA A 25 27.64 39.59 6.94
N GLU A 26 28.76 39.95 6.31
CA GLU A 26 28.83 40.25 4.88
C GLU A 26 28.47 39.03 4.05
N ARG A 27 29.01 37.86 4.39
CA ARG A 27 28.69 36.60 3.73
C ARG A 27 27.21 36.25 3.84
N LEU A 28 26.61 36.40 5.03
CA LEU A 28 25.17 36.19 5.23
C LEU A 28 24.31 37.15 4.39
N ARG A 29 24.73 38.42 4.23
CA ARG A 29 24.06 39.36 3.32
C ARG A 29 24.14 38.94 1.85
N GLN A 30 25.26 38.35 1.41
CA GLN A 30 25.39 37.78 0.06
C GLN A 30 24.38 36.63 -0.16
N ASP A 31 24.06 35.88 0.90
CA ASP A 31 23.03 34.82 0.90
C ASP A 31 21.60 35.33 1.12
N ASN A 32 21.34 36.62 0.85
CA ASN A 32 20.03 37.25 0.89
C ASN A 32 19.37 37.24 2.29
N ILE A 33 20.19 37.37 3.34
CA ILE A 33 19.75 37.60 4.72
C ILE A 33 19.99 39.09 5.06
N ASP A 34 18.97 39.78 5.56
CA ASP A 34 19.12 41.16 6.00
C ASP A 34 19.68 41.19 7.42
N VAL A 35 21.01 41.26 7.51
CA VAL A 35 21.73 41.26 8.78
C VAL A 35 21.67 42.64 9.43
N ILE A 36 21.22 42.67 10.69
CA ILE A 36 21.19 43.82 11.58
C ILE A 36 22.42 43.71 12.50
N LEU A 37 23.34 44.66 12.36
CA LEU A 37 24.63 44.67 13.03
C LEU A 37 24.91 46.08 13.54
N ASP A 38 25.41 46.18 14.77
CA ASP A 38 25.71 47.47 15.40
C ASP A 38 26.63 48.37 14.54
N LYS A 39 27.65 47.81 13.89
CA LYS A 39 28.57 48.54 13.01
C LYS A 39 27.93 49.15 11.76
N TRP A 40 26.76 48.68 11.35
CA TRP A 40 26.03 49.20 10.20
C TRP A 40 24.81 50.04 10.60
N ASP A 41 24.17 49.69 11.71
CA ASP A 41 22.88 50.24 12.13
C ASP A 41 22.96 51.28 13.26
N LEU A 42 24.06 51.31 14.03
CA LEU A 42 24.31 52.38 15.02
C LEU A 42 25.11 53.53 14.40
N ARG A 43 24.70 54.76 14.73
CA ARG A 43 25.41 56.01 14.40
C ARG A 43 25.65 56.80 15.68
N GLU A 44 26.54 57.78 15.62
CA GLU A 44 26.86 58.64 16.76
C GLU A 44 25.58 59.29 17.33
N GLY A 45 25.34 59.11 18.64
CA GLY A 45 24.14 59.60 19.34
C GLY A 45 22.97 58.62 19.41
N HIS A 46 23.06 57.43 18.80
CA HIS A 46 22.06 56.36 19.00
C HIS A 46 22.13 55.75 20.40
N ASP A 47 21.00 55.28 20.91
CA ASP A 47 20.90 54.55 22.17
C ASP A 47 21.15 53.04 21.95
N ALA A 48 22.28 52.55 22.46
CA ALA A 48 22.66 51.14 22.38
C ALA A 48 21.69 50.22 23.14
N HIS A 49 21.04 50.69 24.21
CA HIS A 49 20.01 49.92 24.90
C HIS A 49 18.78 49.72 24.03
N ALA A 50 18.29 50.81 23.42
CA ALA A 50 17.15 50.75 22.51
C ALA A 50 17.45 49.83 21.31
N PHE A 51 18.68 49.87 20.79
CA PHE A 51 19.11 48.96 19.71
C PHE A 51 19.06 47.49 20.12
N MET A 52 19.51 47.15 21.32
CA MET A 52 19.45 45.78 21.83
C MET A 52 18.02 45.33 22.12
N GLU A 53 17.14 46.22 22.58
CA GLU A 53 15.72 45.89 22.76
C GLU A 53 15.02 45.57 21.44
N ARG A 54 15.46 46.16 20.31
CA ARG A 54 14.89 45.89 18.97
C ARG A 54 14.86 44.40 18.66
N MET A 55 15.87 43.63 19.06
CA MET A 55 15.91 42.20 18.79
C MET A 55 14.69 41.45 19.36
N VAL A 56 14.00 42.02 20.35
CA VAL A 56 12.76 41.48 20.93
C VAL A 56 11.52 42.29 20.55
N THR A 57 11.61 43.61 20.54
CA THR A 57 10.45 44.49 20.28
C THR A 57 10.04 44.55 18.81
N ASP A 58 11.00 44.39 17.89
CA ASP A 58 10.74 44.37 16.45
C ASP A 58 10.23 42.99 16.01
N LYS A 59 8.98 42.95 15.53
CA LYS A 59 8.31 41.72 15.09
C LYS A 59 8.87 41.18 13.77
N GLU A 60 9.60 41.98 13.00
CA GLU A 60 10.23 41.53 11.77
C GLU A 60 11.53 40.76 12.04
N ILE A 61 12.15 40.96 13.21
CA ILE A 61 13.33 40.22 13.65
C ILE A 61 12.86 38.89 14.25
N LYS A 62 12.89 37.85 13.43
CA LYS A 62 12.50 36.49 13.84
C LYS A 62 13.67 35.64 14.33
N LYS A 63 14.90 36.06 14.06
CA LYS A 63 16.11 35.28 14.29
C LYS A 63 17.21 36.16 14.89
N VAL A 64 17.88 35.64 15.90
CA VAL A 64 18.98 36.28 16.62
C VAL A 64 20.14 35.29 16.78
N ALA A 65 21.29 35.59 16.19
CA ALA A 65 22.52 34.83 16.38
C ALA A 65 23.32 35.42 17.55
N ILE A 66 23.70 34.56 18.49
CA ILE A 66 24.53 34.91 19.64
C ILE A 66 25.94 34.41 19.36
N ILE A 67 26.86 35.32 19.06
CA ILE A 67 28.25 34.95 18.80
C ILE A 67 28.95 34.72 20.14
N CYS A 68 29.32 33.47 20.40
CA CYS A 68 29.91 33.05 21.65
C CYS A 68 31.43 32.91 21.50
N ASP A 69 32.15 33.82 22.13
CA ASP A 69 33.57 33.72 22.46
C ASP A 69 33.74 33.69 24.00
N ALA A 70 34.97 33.55 24.49
CA ALA A 70 35.23 33.49 25.93
C ALA A 70 34.75 34.76 26.66
N ALA A 71 34.89 35.94 26.03
CA ALA A 71 34.55 37.22 26.64
C ALA A 71 33.04 37.45 26.71
N TYR A 72 32.29 37.16 25.65
CA TYR A 72 30.84 37.26 25.59
C TYR A 72 30.21 36.39 26.67
N VAL A 73 30.67 35.15 26.82
CA VAL A 73 30.14 34.20 27.81
C VAL A 73 30.43 34.65 29.24
N ARG A 74 31.65 35.15 29.51
CA ARG A 74 31.98 35.72 30.82
C ARG A 74 31.05 36.88 31.17
N LYS A 75 30.91 37.85 30.26
CA LYS A 75 30.04 39.03 30.44
C LYS A 75 28.58 38.65 30.62
N ALA A 76 28.08 37.70 29.84
CA ALA A 76 26.70 37.22 29.94
C ALA A 76 26.42 36.55 31.30
N ASN A 77 27.37 35.77 31.81
CA ASN A 77 27.25 35.09 33.10
C ASN A 77 27.44 36.05 34.30
N GLU A 78 28.31 37.07 34.19
CA GLU A 78 28.48 38.12 35.21
C GLU A 78 27.23 39.01 35.31
N ARG A 79 26.65 39.38 34.16
CA ARG A 79 25.42 40.16 34.09
C ARG A 79 24.23 39.40 34.68
N ALA A 80 24.15 38.08 34.46
CA ALA A 80 23.16 37.22 35.11
C ALA A 80 23.29 37.16 36.65
N ARG A 81 24.47 37.49 37.20
CA ARG A 81 24.73 37.60 38.64
C ARG A 81 24.52 39.02 39.19
N GLY A 82 24.04 39.96 38.37
CA GLY A 82 23.79 41.35 38.76
C GLY A 82 25.03 42.25 38.78
N VAL A 83 26.14 41.81 38.16
CA VAL A 83 27.40 42.57 38.10
C VAL A 83 27.70 42.90 36.63
N GLY A 84 27.47 44.15 36.22
CA GLY A 84 27.84 44.66 34.90
C GLY A 84 26.76 45.49 34.19
N ALA A 85 27.17 46.62 33.60
CA ALA A 85 26.31 47.58 32.89
C ALA A 85 26.44 47.49 31.36
N GLU A 86 27.11 46.47 30.82
CA GLU A 86 27.35 46.39 29.37
C GLU A 86 26.05 46.17 28.60
N THR A 87 25.73 47.10 27.72
CA THR A 87 24.43 47.19 27.04
C THR A 87 24.26 46.15 25.94
N GLN A 88 25.37 45.73 25.30
CA GLN A 88 25.43 44.90 24.09
C GLN A 88 25.35 43.37 24.30
N ILE A 89 25.14 42.88 25.53
CA ILE A 89 25.12 41.43 25.84
C ILE A 89 23.71 40.97 26.23
N ILE A 90 23.22 39.88 25.61
CA ILE A 90 21.90 39.32 25.91
C ILE A 90 21.84 38.75 27.35
N THR A 91 20.81 39.16 28.10
CA THR A 91 20.53 38.64 29.45
C THR A 91 19.64 37.39 29.42
N GLY A 92 19.71 36.58 30.49
CA GLY A 92 18.84 35.42 30.66
C GLY A 92 17.34 35.76 30.69
N GLU A 93 16.98 36.95 31.17
CA GLU A 93 15.59 37.45 31.20
C GLU A 93 15.04 37.70 29.79
N ILE A 94 15.80 38.40 28.95
CA ILE A 94 15.41 38.67 27.56
C ILE A 94 15.31 37.37 26.76
N TYR A 95 16.24 36.45 27.00
CA TYR A 95 16.24 35.12 26.41
C TYR A 95 15.02 34.29 26.85
N GLY A 96 14.66 34.33 28.13
CA GLY A 96 13.53 33.58 28.68
C GLY A 96 12.15 34.14 28.31
N ALA A 97 12.07 35.43 27.99
CA ALA A 97 10.82 36.11 27.64
C ALA A 97 10.34 35.88 26.19
N THR A 98 11.12 35.17 25.37
CA THR A 98 10.83 35.00 23.93
C THR A 98 10.78 33.52 23.50
N THR A 99 10.24 33.24 22.32
CA THR A 99 10.15 31.88 21.78
C THR A 99 11.55 31.26 21.57
N GLN A 100 11.68 29.98 21.90
CA GLN A 100 12.98 29.30 21.95
C GLN A 100 13.65 29.13 20.57
N ASP A 101 12.88 29.21 19.49
CA ASP A 101 13.33 29.10 18.10
C ASP A 101 13.90 30.40 17.51
N LYS A 102 13.83 31.50 18.27
CA LYS A 102 14.33 32.82 17.88
C LYS A 102 15.84 32.96 18.04
N PHE A 103 16.46 32.28 19.00
CA PHE A 103 17.88 32.45 19.32
C PHE A 103 18.69 31.21 18.94
N VAL A 104 19.89 31.42 18.39
CA VAL A 104 20.89 30.36 18.21
C VAL A 104 22.26 30.82 18.69
N ALA A 105 22.95 30.00 19.46
CA ALA A 105 24.36 30.22 19.78
C ALA A 105 25.25 29.80 18.60
N VAL A 106 26.14 30.70 18.20
CA VAL A 106 27.14 30.51 17.15
C VAL A 106 28.51 30.56 17.81
N ILE A 107 29.24 29.45 17.80
CA ILE A 107 30.54 29.34 18.46
C ILE A 107 31.61 29.94 17.55
N ALA A 108 32.29 30.97 18.04
CA ALA A 108 33.43 31.57 17.37
C ALA A 108 34.77 31.10 17.96
N GLU A 109 34.75 30.63 19.21
CA GLU A 109 35.94 30.20 19.95
C GLU A 109 35.61 28.99 20.85
N LYS A 110 36.60 28.11 21.07
CA LYS A 110 36.53 26.96 21.98
C LYS A 110 37.64 27.06 23.03
N ASP A 111 37.44 26.39 24.16
CA ASP A 111 38.49 26.27 25.17
C ASP A 111 39.60 25.28 24.77
N ASP A 112 40.64 25.18 25.60
CA ASP A 112 41.81 24.32 25.37
C ASP A 112 41.45 22.82 25.28
N ASP A 113 40.30 22.41 25.85
CA ASP A 113 39.78 21.03 25.79
C ASP A 113 38.86 20.82 24.56
N GLY A 114 38.69 21.82 23.70
CA GLY A 114 37.84 21.79 22.52
C GLY A 114 36.34 21.92 22.83
N LYS A 115 35.96 22.39 24.03
CA LYS A 115 34.56 22.64 24.39
C LYS A 115 34.11 24.04 23.97
N PRO A 116 32.85 24.19 23.52
CA PRO A 116 32.32 25.48 23.11
C PRO A 116 32.06 26.39 24.31
N TYR A 117 32.37 27.68 24.17
CA TYR A 117 31.91 28.69 25.12
C TYR A 117 30.41 28.91 24.95
N LEU A 118 29.64 28.72 26.03
CA LEU A 118 28.19 28.92 26.03
C LEU A 118 27.74 29.68 27.30
N PRO A 119 26.83 30.68 27.19
CA PRO A 119 26.20 31.28 28.37
C PRO A 119 25.43 30.24 29.18
N ALA A 120 25.38 30.40 30.51
CA ALA A 120 24.74 29.45 31.42
C ALA A 120 23.23 29.25 31.12
N TYR A 121 22.56 30.28 30.58
CA TYR A 121 21.15 30.21 30.17
C TYR A 121 20.92 29.42 28.87
N TYR A 122 21.98 29.11 28.10
CA TYR A 122 21.92 28.37 26.84
C TYR A 122 22.40 26.91 26.98
N THR A 123 22.83 26.48 28.17
CA THR A 123 23.34 25.12 28.42
C THR A 123 22.32 24.05 28.03
N GLY A 124 22.79 23.00 27.35
CA GLY A 124 21.97 21.85 26.93
C GLY A 124 21.18 22.05 25.62
N ARG A 125 21.32 23.19 24.95
CA ARG A 125 20.66 23.46 23.66
C ARG A 125 21.61 23.27 22.47
N ILE A 126 21.00 23.02 21.31
CA ILE A 126 21.72 22.88 20.04
C ILE A 126 22.32 24.25 19.65
N HIS A 127 23.60 24.25 19.29
CA HIS A 127 24.35 25.41 18.81
C HIS A 127 24.92 25.11 17.42
N ILE A 128 25.45 26.15 16.78
CA ILE A 128 26.15 26.09 15.50
C ILE A 128 27.61 26.41 15.77
N ASP A 129 28.52 25.58 15.28
CA ASP A 129 29.93 25.65 15.63
C ASP A 129 30.76 26.11 14.43
N LEU A 130 31.06 27.41 14.36
CA LEU A 130 31.90 27.97 13.29
C LEU A 130 33.38 28.03 13.68
N ALA A 131 33.75 27.59 14.89
CA ALA A 131 35.14 27.52 15.33
C ALA A 131 35.86 26.28 14.78
N ASP A 132 35.10 25.24 14.40
CA ASP A 132 35.63 24.03 13.76
C ASP A 132 35.88 24.25 12.27
N LEU A 133 37.14 24.41 11.87
CA LEU A 133 37.56 24.67 10.50
C LEU A 133 37.22 23.52 9.54
N ASP A 134 37.26 22.26 10.01
CA ASP A 134 37.00 21.08 9.16
C ASP A 134 35.52 20.98 8.79
N ARG A 135 34.64 21.56 9.61
CA ARG A 135 33.18 21.54 9.41
C ARG A 135 32.59 22.92 9.16
N HIS A 136 33.42 23.94 8.97
CA HIS A 136 33.01 25.34 8.88
C HIS A 136 31.88 25.56 7.86
N GLU A 137 32.03 25.04 6.64
CA GLU A 137 31.04 25.21 5.58
C GLU A 137 29.72 24.48 5.86
N GLU A 138 29.77 23.29 6.46
CA GLU A 138 28.58 22.55 6.89
C GLU A 138 27.81 23.33 7.97
N GLN A 139 28.53 23.90 8.93
CA GLN A 139 27.96 24.66 10.03
C GLN A 139 27.43 26.02 9.57
N TYR A 140 28.10 26.64 8.60
CA TYR A 140 27.60 27.84 7.94
C TYR A 140 26.29 27.58 7.19
N GLU A 141 26.18 26.48 6.43
CA GLU A 141 24.93 26.09 5.76
C GLU A 141 23.81 25.88 6.79
N ARG A 142 24.10 25.27 7.95
CA ARG A 142 23.14 25.11 9.05
C ARG A 142 22.64 26.46 9.58
N LEU A 143 23.50 27.47 9.68
CA LEU A 143 23.11 28.83 10.09
C LEU A 143 22.17 29.45 9.08
N VAL A 144 22.52 29.44 7.80
CA VAL A 144 21.67 29.97 6.72
C VAL A 144 20.30 29.29 6.73
N ARG A 145 20.28 27.96 6.78
CA ARG A 145 19.03 27.17 6.85
C ARG A 145 18.16 27.52 8.06
N TRP A 146 18.78 27.72 9.22
CA TRP A 146 18.06 28.11 10.44
C TRP A 146 17.45 29.51 10.31
N VAL A 147 18.13 30.46 9.68
CA VAL A 147 17.61 31.82 9.42
C VAL A 147 16.39 31.79 8.50
N PHE A 148 16.40 30.90 7.51
CA PHE A 148 15.28 30.71 6.57
C PHE A 148 14.14 29.81 7.06
N ASP A 149 14.21 29.27 8.29
CA ASP A 149 13.30 28.23 8.81
C ASP A 149 13.20 27.00 7.89
N LYS A 150 14.31 26.61 7.26
CA LYS A 150 14.43 25.45 6.36
C LYS A 150 15.31 24.36 6.96
N PRO A 151 14.77 23.46 7.81
CA PRO A 151 15.58 22.45 8.48
C PRO A 151 16.31 21.54 7.47
N LEU A 152 17.49 21.05 7.86
CA LEU A 152 18.29 20.13 7.05
C LEU A 152 17.52 18.84 6.72
N TYR A 153 16.75 18.35 7.70
CA TYR A 153 15.90 17.18 7.56
C TYR A 153 14.43 17.61 7.61
N VAL A 154 13.76 17.61 6.46
CA VAL A 154 12.32 17.86 6.38
C VAL A 154 11.61 16.53 6.60
N LYS A 155 10.66 16.51 7.55
CA LYS A 155 9.80 15.34 7.76
C LYS A 155 9.07 15.06 6.43
N PRO A 156 9.21 13.86 5.83
CA PRO A 156 8.48 13.56 4.61
C PRO A 156 6.97 13.68 4.85
N PRO A 157 6.18 14.03 3.82
CA PRO A 157 4.73 14.00 3.94
C PRO A 157 4.29 12.62 4.43
N LEU A 158 3.30 12.60 5.31
CA LEU A 158 2.71 11.34 5.76
C LEU A 158 2.21 10.58 4.53
N GLY A 159 2.65 9.34 4.37
CA GLY A 159 1.99 8.41 3.47
C GLY A 159 0.54 8.23 3.91
N LYS A 160 -0.31 7.69 3.03
CA LYS A 160 -1.64 7.22 3.46
C LYS A 160 -1.46 6.27 4.64
N THR A 161 -2.33 6.38 5.65
CA THR A 161 -2.41 5.40 6.72
C THR A 161 -2.40 4.01 6.08
N PRO A 162 -1.43 3.14 6.41
CA PRO A 162 -1.41 1.80 5.86
C PRO A 162 -2.76 1.13 6.09
N ALA A 163 -3.37 0.56 5.05
CA ALA A 163 -4.71 -0.03 5.13
C ALA A 163 -4.85 -1.08 6.26
N PHE A 164 -3.74 -1.70 6.68
CA PHE A 164 -3.68 -2.64 7.80
C PHE A 164 -3.89 -2.01 9.19
N LEU A 165 -3.75 -0.68 9.34
CA LEU A 165 -3.96 0.04 10.61
C LEU A 165 -5.37 0.64 10.73
N GLU A 166 -6.06 0.92 9.62
CA GLU A 166 -7.48 1.31 9.65
C GLU A 166 -8.42 0.10 9.77
N ALA A 167 -7.93 -1.11 9.44
CA ALA A 167 -8.59 -2.35 9.76
C ALA A 167 -8.43 -2.65 11.27
N ALA A 168 -9.26 -2.03 12.09
CA ALA A 168 -9.47 -2.43 13.49
C ALA A 168 -10.23 -3.77 13.57
N THR A 169 -9.68 -4.82 12.93
CA THR A 169 -9.99 -6.27 13.01
C THR A 169 -9.36 -7.01 11.82
N ALA A 170 -8.06 -6.82 11.54
CA ALA A 170 -7.39 -7.73 10.60
C ALA A 170 -7.29 -9.12 11.26
N VAL A 171 -8.26 -9.99 10.97
CA VAL A 171 -8.22 -11.40 11.36
C VAL A 171 -6.98 -12.00 10.71
N THR A 172 -6.02 -12.45 11.53
CA THR A 172 -4.82 -13.12 11.00
C THR A 172 -5.19 -14.56 10.67
N ILE A 173 -5.49 -14.80 9.40
CA ILE A 173 -5.84 -16.14 8.89
C ILE A 173 -4.61 -16.76 8.22
N GLY A 174 -4.28 -17.97 8.63
CA GLY A 174 -3.11 -18.71 8.16
C GLY A 174 -1.83 -18.43 8.95
N ASN A 175 -0.92 -19.40 8.93
CA ASN A 175 0.36 -19.30 9.60
C ASN A 175 1.41 -18.63 8.70
N ARG A 176 1.82 -17.40 9.03
CA ARG A 176 2.82 -16.62 8.28
C ARG A 176 4.21 -17.27 8.24
N SER A 177 4.61 -18.01 9.29
CA SER A 177 5.91 -18.71 9.28
C SER A 177 5.87 -19.91 8.33
N SER A 178 4.75 -20.64 8.30
CA SER A 178 4.48 -21.69 7.31
C SER A 178 4.46 -21.14 5.90
N MET A 179 3.83 -19.97 5.68
CA MET A 179 3.82 -19.28 4.38
C MET A 179 5.24 -18.95 3.91
N LYS A 180 6.03 -18.29 4.76
CA LYS A 180 7.41 -17.91 4.42
C LYS A 180 8.24 -19.14 4.07
N ARG A 181 8.14 -20.20 4.88
CA ARG A 181 8.81 -21.47 4.62
C ARG A 181 8.37 -22.08 3.28
N ALA A 182 7.08 -22.08 2.97
CA ALA A 182 6.58 -22.58 1.68
C ALA A 182 7.15 -21.77 0.52
N LEU A 183 7.10 -20.43 0.58
CA LEU A 183 7.65 -19.55 -0.45
C LEU A 183 9.15 -19.78 -0.70
N ASP A 184 9.95 -19.86 0.37
CA ASP A 184 11.39 -20.09 0.27
C ASP A 184 11.67 -21.47 -0.35
N GLN A 185 10.98 -22.51 0.10
CA GLN A 185 11.20 -23.88 -0.41
C GLN A 185 10.73 -24.08 -1.86
N LEU A 186 9.61 -23.46 -2.26
CA LEU A 186 9.13 -23.46 -3.65
C LEU A 186 10.14 -22.79 -4.59
N ARG A 187 10.72 -21.66 -4.17
CA ARG A 187 11.72 -20.92 -4.96
C ARG A 187 13.05 -21.66 -5.07
N ASP A 188 13.49 -22.27 -3.96
CA ASP A 188 14.74 -23.03 -3.89
C ASP A 188 14.63 -24.43 -4.53
N GLY A 189 13.44 -24.88 -4.90
CA GLY A 189 13.24 -26.19 -5.50
C GLY A 189 13.39 -27.37 -4.52
N LYS A 190 13.14 -27.18 -3.21
CA LYS A 190 13.39 -28.24 -2.21
C LYS A 190 12.39 -29.38 -2.33
N ALA A 191 12.84 -30.61 -2.07
CA ALA A 191 11.98 -31.80 -2.06
C ALA A 191 10.82 -31.72 -1.04
N THR A 192 10.96 -30.95 0.03
CA THR A 192 9.91 -30.76 1.05
C THR A 192 8.94 -29.62 0.73
N ALA A 193 9.09 -28.94 -0.41
CA ALA A 193 8.28 -27.77 -0.74
C ALA A 193 6.78 -28.07 -0.77
N ALA A 194 6.38 -29.21 -1.34
CA ALA A 194 4.97 -29.63 -1.41
C ALA A 194 4.36 -29.85 -0.01
N ALA A 195 5.13 -30.39 0.94
CA ALA A 195 4.69 -30.55 2.33
C ALA A 195 4.57 -29.19 3.04
N ALA A 196 5.56 -28.31 2.87
CA ALA A 196 5.51 -26.96 3.44
C ALA A 196 4.34 -26.13 2.87
N LEU A 197 4.01 -26.31 1.59
CA LEU A 197 2.84 -25.73 0.94
C LEU A 197 1.54 -26.26 1.57
N ASP A 198 1.41 -27.58 1.72
CA ASP A 198 0.23 -28.22 2.32
C ASP A 198 -0.02 -27.74 3.76
N ASP A 199 1.04 -27.60 4.57
CA ASP A 199 0.95 -27.05 5.92
C ASP A 199 0.38 -25.62 5.92
N TYR A 200 0.85 -24.77 5.00
CA TYR A 200 0.34 -23.40 4.89
C TYR A 200 -1.11 -23.38 4.42
N LEU A 201 -1.43 -24.05 3.31
CA LEU A 201 -2.79 -24.09 2.76
C LEU A 201 -3.79 -24.67 3.76
N SER A 202 -3.39 -25.71 4.50
CA SER A 202 -4.21 -26.29 5.57
C SER A 202 -4.45 -25.29 6.70
N SER A 203 -3.42 -24.56 7.14
CA SER A 203 -3.57 -23.53 8.18
C SER A 203 -4.52 -22.40 7.77
N VAL A 204 -4.52 -22.03 6.47
CA VAL A 204 -5.44 -21.02 5.95
C VAL A 204 -6.85 -21.58 5.88
N ALA A 205 -7.02 -22.78 5.32
CA ALA A 205 -8.34 -23.42 5.20
C ALA A 205 -9.02 -23.56 6.57
N GLU A 206 -8.29 -24.00 7.60
CA GLU A 206 -8.82 -24.09 8.97
C GLU A 206 -9.11 -22.71 9.56
N GLY A 207 -8.21 -21.75 9.34
CA GLY A 207 -8.35 -20.39 9.87
C GLY A 207 -9.52 -19.61 9.28
N VAL A 208 -10.00 -19.96 8.08
CA VAL A 208 -11.18 -19.33 7.44
C VAL A 208 -12.44 -19.48 8.28
N GLU A 209 -12.55 -20.49 9.17
CA GLU A 209 -13.68 -20.60 10.12
C GLU A 209 -13.87 -19.34 10.99
N GLN A 210 -12.79 -18.57 11.24
CA GLN A 210 -12.87 -17.30 11.97
C GLN A 210 -13.74 -16.24 11.27
N LEU A 211 -14.02 -16.40 9.98
CA LEU A 211 -14.90 -15.52 9.21
C LEU A 211 -16.38 -15.93 9.29
N ARG A 212 -16.73 -17.03 9.98
CA ARG A 212 -18.12 -17.43 10.14
C ARG A 212 -18.89 -16.35 10.87
N ILE A 213 -19.97 -15.87 10.26
CA ILE A 213 -20.72 -14.73 10.77
C ILE A 213 -21.68 -15.21 11.86
N LEU A 214 -21.42 -14.78 13.09
CA LEU A 214 -22.38 -14.87 14.19
C LEU A 214 -23.23 -13.60 14.16
N LYS A 215 -24.50 -13.72 13.76
CA LYS A 215 -25.40 -12.57 13.54
C LYS A 215 -25.45 -11.66 14.76
N VAL A 216 -24.88 -10.46 14.62
CA VAL A 216 -24.90 -9.43 15.67
C VAL A 216 -26.22 -8.65 15.62
N PRO A 217 -27.01 -8.59 16.71
CA PRO A 217 -28.22 -7.79 16.75
C PRO A 217 -27.95 -6.30 16.48
N GLY A 218 -28.80 -5.66 15.68
CA GLY A 218 -28.69 -4.22 15.37
C GLY A 218 -27.75 -3.88 14.20
N ILE A 219 -27.04 -4.86 13.62
CA ILE A 219 -26.29 -4.70 12.39
C ILE A 219 -26.95 -5.53 11.29
N GLU A 220 -27.23 -4.92 10.14
CA GLU A 220 -27.80 -5.62 8.99
C GLU A 220 -26.88 -6.77 8.55
N PHE A 221 -27.45 -7.96 8.32
CA PHE A 221 -26.66 -9.15 8.01
C PHE A 221 -25.83 -8.98 6.75
N ASP A 222 -26.37 -8.32 5.72
CA ASP A 222 -25.63 -8.04 4.49
C ASP A 222 -24.44 -7.10 4.70
N GLN A 223 -24.46 -6.25 5.73
CA GLN A 223 -23.29 -5.45 6.10
C GLN A 223 -22.22 -6.32 6.75
N GLN A 224 -22.62 -7.24 7.64
CA GLN A 224 -21.69 -8.20 8.26
C GLN A 224 -21.02 -9.11 7.21
N VAL A 225 -21.71 -9.46 6.13
CA VAL A 225 -21.14 -10.17 4.98
C VAL A 225 -20.06 -9.35 4.28
N ILE A 226 -20.32 -8.07 3.99
CA ILE A 226 -19.32 -7.17 3.39
C ILE A 226 -18.09 -7.03 4.30
N ASP A 227 -18.31 -6.79 5.59
CA ASP A 227 -17.22 -6.62 6.56
C ASP A 227 -16.34 -7.89 6.64
N SER A 228 -16.97 -9.08 6.59
CA SER A 228 -16.28 -10.37 6.55
C SER A 228 -15.45 -10.56 5.26
N ILE A 229 -16.02 -10.17 4.10
CA ILE A 229 -15.31 -10.21 2.80
C ILE A 229 -14.09 -9.28 2.80
N ASP A 230 -14.24 -8.09 3.36
CA ASP A 230 -13.17 -7.09 3.43
C ASP A 230 -12.07 -7.49 4.40
N ALA A 231 -12.42 -8.10 5.54
CA ALA A 231 -11.47 -8.63 6.52
C ALA A 231 -10.52 -9.70 5.94
N PHE A 232 -10.94 -10.45 4.91
CA PHE A 232 -10.12 -11.49 4.27
C PHE A 232 -9.06 -10.96 3.30
N SER A 233 -9.15 -9.69 2.88
CA SER A 233 -8.30 -9.12 1.81
C SER A 233 -6.79 -9.36 2.03
N PRO A 234 -6.23 -9.19 3.25
CA PRO A 234 -4.81 -9.46 3.49
C PRO A 234 -4.42 -10.93 3.25
N THR A 235 -5.24 -11.88 3.72
CA THR A 235 -4.98 -13.32 3.55
C THR A 235 -5.15 -13.75 2.11
N ARG A 236 -6.13 -13.19 1.39
CA ARG A 236 -6.27 -13.38 -0.06
C ARG A 236 -4.99 -12.96 -0.80
N ASP A 237 -4.46 -11.78 -0.52
CA ASP A 237 -3.27 -11.27 -1.22
C ASP A 237 -2.03 -12.14 -0.93
N GLU A 238 -1.89 -12.62 0.31
CA GLU A 238 -0.87 -13.58 0.72
C GLU A 238 -1.00 -14.93 -0.04
N LEU A 239 -2.21 -15.51 -0.08
CA LEU A 239 -2.51 -16.73 -0.82
C LEU A 239 -2.18 -16.59 -2.32
N LEU A 240 -2.60 -15.50 -2.96
CA LEU A 240 -2.33 -15.26 -4.36
C LEU A 240 -0.83 -15.07 -4.64
N GLY A 241 -0.06 -14.56 -3.67
CA GLY A 241 1.39 -14.55 -3.70
C GLY A 241 2.01 -15.95 -3.71
N VAL A 242 1.44 -16.88 -2.93
CA VAL A 242 1.85 -18.29 -2.93
C VAL A 242 1.47 -18.97 -4.24
N VAL A 243 0.24 -18.80 -4.74
CA VAL A 243 -0.21 -19.36 -6.04
C VAL A 243 0.68 -18.87 -7.19
N ARG A 244 1.04 -17.58 -7.21
CA ARG A 244 1.98 -17.04 -8.19
C ARG A 244 3.37 -17.64 -8.08
N THR A 245 3.81 -17.98 -6.86
CA THR A 245 5.09 -18.66 -6.65
C THR A 245 5.04 -20.11 -7.15
N ILE A 246 3.94 -20.84 -6.91
CA ILE A 246 3.72 -22.18 -7.48
C ILE A 246 3.79 -22.11 -9.00
N SER A 247 2.98 -21.24 -9.62
CA SER A 247 2.89 -21.08 -11.08
C SER A 247 4.26 -20.85 -11.74
N ARG A 248 5.08 -19.98 -11.14
CA ARG A 248 6.38 -19.58 -11.69
C ARG A 248 7.49 -20.60 -11.46
N TYR A 249 7.57 -21.19 -10.27
CA TYR A 249 8.72 -21.98 -9.86
C TYR A 249 8.45 -23.49 -9.86
N GLN A 250 7.26 -23.92 -9.43
CA GLN A 250 6.92 -25.34 -9.29
C GLN A 250 5.46 -25.64 -9.64
N PRO A 251 5.04 -25.47 -10.91
CA PRO A 251 3.69 -25.77 -11.40
C PRO A 251 3.49 -27.29 -11.58
N THR A 252 3.85 -28.09 -10.58
CA THR A 252 3.80 -29.56 -10.62
C THR A 252 2.41 -30.06 -10.26
N ASP A 253 2.01 -31.21 -10.79
CA ASP A 253 0.72 -31.84 -10.50
C ASP A 253 0.52 -32.07 -8.99
N GLU A 254 1.60 -32.39 -8.27
CA GLU A 254 1.57 -32.53 -6.81
C GLU A 254 1.16 -31.22 -6.12
N ASN A 255 1.81 -30.09 -6.45
CA ASN A 255 1.49 -28.79 -5.87
C ASN A 255 0.09 -28.32 -6.27
N LEU A 256 -0.32 -28.54 -7.52
CA LEU A 256 -1.68 -28.20 -7.96
C LEU A 256 -2.73 -29.10 -7.30
N THR A 257 -2.42 -30.36 -6.99
CA THR A 257 -3.29 -31.23 -6.18
C THR A 257 -3.47 -30.66 -4.77
N LYS A 258 -2.43 -30.05 -4.18
CA LYS A 258 -2.56 -29.35 -2.88
C LYS A 258 -3.48 -28.13 -2.99
N VAL A 259 -3.38 -27.37 -4.08
CA VAL A 259 -4.28 -26.24 -4.35
C VAL A 259 -5.73 -26.71 -4.55
N HIS A 260 -5.95 -27.80 -5.30
CA HIS A 260 -7.27 -28.41 -5.47
C HIS A 260 -7.87 -28.83 -4.12
N ARG A 261 -7.12 -29.58 -3.30
CA ARG A 261 -7.56 -29.99 -1.96
C ARG A 261 -7.80 -28.81 -1.01
N PHE A 262 -7.11 -27.70 -1.20
CA PHE A 262 -7.38 -26.47 -0.48
C PHE A 262 -8.78 -25.93 -0.81
N PHE A 263 -9.16 -25.84 -2.09
CA PHE A 263 -10.52 -25.46 -2.49
C PHE A 263 -11.58 -26.45 -1.97
N GLU A 264 -11.28 -27.76 -1.97
CA GLU A 264 -12.16 -28.76 -1.37
C GLU A 264 -12.41 -28.49 0.13
N LYS A 265 -11.37 -28.13 0.89
CA LYS A 265 -11.51 -27.74 2.29
C LYS A 265 -12.35 -26.46 2.43
N LEU A 266 -12.19 -25.48 1.53
CA LEU A 266 -13.00 -24.25 1.56
C LEU A 266 -14.50 -24.52 1.28
N LEU A 267 -14.82 -25.46 0.40
CA LEU A 267 -16.20 -25.84 0.08
C LEU A 267 -16.98 -26.38 1.29
N ARG A 268 -16.29 -26.88 2.32
CA ARG A 268 -16.91 -27.32 3.58
C ARG A 268 -17.66 -26.19 4.29
N TYR A 269 -17.21 -24.94 4.11
CA TYR A 269 -17.84 -23.76 4.72
C TYR A 269 -19.09 -23.27 3.97
N HIS A 270 -19.40 -23.81 2.78
CA HIS A 270 -20.57 -23.42 1.97
C HIS A 270 -21.90 -23.98 2.48
N GLY A 271 -21.97 -24.32 3.76
CA GLY A 271 -23.12 -24.93 4.41
C GLY A 271 -22.94 -25.10 5.91
N PRO A 272 -23.97 -25.60 6.61
CA PRO A 272 -23.99 -25.67 8.05
C PRO A 272 -23.00 -26.71 8.59
N LEU A 273 -22.57 -26.50 9.83
CA LEU A 273 -21.90 -27.54 10.61
C LEU A 273 -22.89 -28.65 10.95
N SER A 274 -22.38 -29.87 11.17
CA SER A 274 -23.22 -31.05 11.45
C SER A 274 -24.09 -30.93 12.70
N ASN A 275 -23.74 -30.05 13.64
CA ASN A 275 -24.48 -29.76 14.87
C ASN A 275 -25.50 -28.63 14.74
N VAL A 276 -25.63 -27.99 13.57
CA VAL A 276 -26.56 -26.88 13.33
C VAL A 276 -27.81 -27.39 12.62
N SER A 277 -28.98 -27.19 13.22
CA SER A 277 -30.27 -27.68 12.70
C SER A 277 -31.13 -26.61 12.01
N SER A 278 -30.74 -25.35 12.07
CA SER A 278 -31.42 -24.23 11.44
C SER A 278 -30.42 -23.22 10.89
N TRP A 279 -30.58 -22.82 9.63
CA TRP A 279 -29.74 -21.87 8.93
C TRP A 279 -30.54 -21.20 7.79
N SER A 280 -30.05 -20.06 7.33
CA SER A 280 -30.50 -19.40 6.09
C SER A 280 -29.54 -19.72 4.95
N SER A 281 -30.00 -19.66 3.70
CA SER A 281 -29.16 -19.90 2.52
C SER A 281 -27.98 -18.92 2.45
N ASP A 282 -28.20 -17.68 2.86
CA ASP A 282 -27.23 -16.59 2.83
C ASP A 282 -26.23 -16.58 4.00
N ASP A 283 -26.38 -17.49 4.98
CA ASP A 283 -25.48 -17.59 6.15
C ASP A 283 -24.01 -17.89 5.75
N PHE A 284 -23.78 -18.34 4.52
CA PHE A 284 -22.48 -18.76 3.99
C PHE A 284 -21.98 -17.89 2.82
N ASP A 285 -22.69 -16.81 2.49
CA ASP A 285 -22.43 -16.00 1.29
C ASP A 285 -21.01 -15.40 1.27
N ASN A 286 -20.47 -15.05 2.44
CA ASN A 286 -19.08 -14.61 2.55
C ASN A 286 -18.12 -15.72 2.06
N PHE A 287 -18.28 -16.96 2.51
CA PHE A 287 -17.44 -18.07 2.06
C PHE A 287 -17.63 -18.37 0.58
N VAL A 288 -18.85 -18.30 0.06
CA VAL A 288 -19.13 -18.48 -1.37
C VAL A 288 -18.39 -17.42 -2.20
N PHE A 289 -18.50 -16.14 -1.81
CA PHE A 289 -17.80 -15.05 -2.48
C PHE A 289 -16.27 -15.25 -2.46
N LEU A 290 -15.70 -15.55 -1.29
CA LEU A 290 -14.25 -15.65 -1.11
C LEU A 290 -13.65 -16.83 -1.86
N THR A 291 -14.30 -18.00 -1.83
CA THR A 291 -13.82 -19.17 -2.56
C THR A 291 -13.88 -18.93 -4.08
N TYR A 292 -14.95 -18.31 -4.58
CA TYR A 292 -15.05 -17.93 -5.99
C TYR A 292 -13.97 -16.91 -6.37
N GLU A 293 -13.79 -15.84 -5.57
CA GLU A 293 -12.76 -14.82 -5.81
C GLU A 293 -11.37 -15.47 -5.93
N LEU A 294 -11.01 -16.33 -4.97
CA LEU A 294 -9.74 -17.05 -4.98
C LEU A 294 -9.58 -17.96 -6.19
N PHE A 295 -10.64 -18.68 -6.59
CA PHE A 295 -10.58 -19.62 -7.70
C PHE A 295 -10.36 -18.91 -9.04
N VAL A 296 -11.13 -17.86 -9.32
CA VAL A 296 -10.97 -17.06 -10.55
C VAL A 296 -9.59 -16.41 -10.60
N HIS A 297 -9.07 -15.87 -9.49
CA HIS A 297 -7.70 -15.33 -9.44
C HIS A 297 -6.63 -16.41 -9.63
N THR A 298 -6.85 -17.62 -9.11
CA THR A 298 -5.93 -18.75 -9.29
C THR A 298 -5.84 -19.13 -10.77
N ILE A 299 -6.98 -19.26 -11.45
CA ILE A 299 -7.02 -19.49 -12.90
C ILE A 299 -6.36 -18.32 -13.65
N ALA A 300 -6.64 -17.08 -13.25
CA ALA A 300 -6.04 -15.91 -13.89
C ALA A 300 -4.50 -15.89 -13.81
N ILE A 301 -3.94 -16.27 -12.66
CA ILE A 301 -2.48 -16.41 -12.47
C ILE A 301 -1.92 -17.50 -13.38
N LEU A 302 -2.55 -18.68 -13.43
CA LEU A 302 -2.11 -19.78 -14.27
C LEU A 302 -2.17 -19.44 -15.75
N LEU A 303 -3.23 -18.74 -16.19
CA LEU A 303 -3.36 -18.29 -17.58
C LEU A 303 -2.31 -17.23 -17.96
N ASP A 304 -1.98 -16.31 -17.04
CA ASP A 304 -0.98 -15.25 -17.29
C ASP A 304 0.45 -15.82 -17.43
N ASP A 305 0.75 -16.91 -16.71
CA ASP A 305 2.04 -17.64 -16.79
C ASP A 305 2.00 -18.81 -17.82
N ASP A 306 1.02 -18.84 -18.73
CA ASP A 306 0.81 -19.88 -19.76
C ASP A 306 0.75 -21.33 -19.22
N ARG A 307 0.24 -21.53 -17.99
CA ARG A 307 0.05 -22.84 -17.32
C ARG A 307 -1.31 -23.46 -17.65
N PHE A 308 -1.57 -23.68 -18.94
CA PHE A 308 -2.88 -24.09 -19.43
C PHE A 308 -3.31 -25.49 -18.99
N GLU A 309 -2.38 -26.45 -18.94
CA GLU A 309 -2.64 -27.81 -18.44
C GLU A 309 -3.03 -27.79 -16.96
N GLN A 310 -2.32 -27.02 -16.15
CA GLN A 310 -2.61 -26.87 -14.72
C GLN A 310 -3.94 -26.17 -14.48
N ALA A 311 -4.28 -25.15 -15.28
CA ALA A 311 -5.58 -24.51 -15.24
C ALA A 311 -6.70 -25.49 -15.63
N ALA A 312 -6.52 -26.24 -16.71
CA ALA A 312 -7.48 -27.27 -17.14
C ALA A 312 -7.68 -28.32 -16.05
N MET A 313 -6.61 -28.81 -15.42
CA MET A 313 -6.69 -29.76 -14.31
C MET A 313 -7.55 -29.25 -13.16
N LEU A 314 -7.39 -27.98 -12.73
CA LEU A 314 -8.21 -27.41 -11.66
C LEU A 314 -9.67 -27.19 -12.06
N MET A 315 -9.95 -26.94 -13.34
CA MET A 315 -11.33 -26.77 -13.84
C MET A 315 -12.06 -28.11 -14.01
N GLU A 316 -11.33 -29.18 -14.34
CA GLU A 316 -11.90 -30.50 -14.69
C GLU A 316 -11.93 -31.48 -13.51
N THR A 317 -11.08 -31.30 -12.50
CA THR A 317 -11.04 -32.21 -11.36
C THR A 317 -12.17 -31.88 -10.38
N ASP A 318 -13.15 -32.79 -10.27
CA ASP A 318 -14.25 -32.67 -9.31
C ASP A 318 -13.75 -32.57 -7.86
N PHE A 319 -14.53 -31.89 -7.01
CA PHE A 319 -14.29 -31.75 -5.59
C PHE A 319 -15.11 -32.77 -4.78
N TYR A 320 -14.51 -33.34 -3.73
CA TYR A 320 -15.24 -34.20 -2.82
C TYR A 320 -15.94 -33.40 -1.70
N ILE A 321 -17.25 -33.57 -1.54
CA ILE A 321 -18.06 -32.93 -0.50
C ILE A 321 -18.74 -34.00 0.37
N GLU A 322 -18.19 -34.21 1.57
CA GLU A 322 -18.66 -35.24 2.51
C GLU A 322 -20.14 -35.11 2.88
N ARG A 323 -20.64 -33.89 3.09
CA ARG A 323 -22.06 -33.67 3.47
C ARG A 323 -23.07 -34.13 2.40
N ASN A 324 -22.65 -34.23 1.13
CA ASN A 324 -23.52 -34.75 0.09
C ASN A 324 -23.75 -36.25 0.28
N VAL A 325 -22.74 -36.99 0.74
CA VAL A 325 -22.87 -38.41 1.10
C VAL A 325 -23.91 -38.57 2.21
N SER A 326 -23.82 -37.77 3.28
CA SER A 326 -24.73 -37.86 4.43
C SER A 326 -26.18 -37.54 4.06
N SER A 327 -26.40 -36.76 3.01
CA SER A 327 -27.73 -36.39 2.50
C SER A 327 -28.21 -37.26 1.32
N GLY A 328 -27.43 -38.27 0.92
CA GLY A 328 -27.75 -39.18 -0.19
C GLY A 328 -27.55 -38.59 -1.59
N GLY A 329 -26.84 -37.47 -1.70
CA GLY A 329 -26.47 -36.84 -2.96
C GLY A 329 -25.12 -37.30 -3.52
N GLU A 330 -24.73 -36.73 -4.66
CA GLU A 330 -23.45 -37.04 -5.32
C GLU A 330 -22.26 -36.43 -4.55
N PRO A 331 -21.26 -37.23 -4.13
CA PRO A 331 -20.12 -36.74 -3.36
C PRO A 331 -19.12 -35.93 -4.16
N MET A 332 -18.96 -36.27 -5.44
CA MET A 332 -18.06 -35.59 -6.35
C MET A 332 -18.86 -34.52 -7.08
N VAL A 333 -18.43 -33.26 -6.98
CA VAL A 333 -19.11 -32.14 -7.62
C VAL A 333 -18.15 -31.34 -8.48
N SER A 334 -18.64 -30.85 -9.60
CA SER A 334 -17.88 -29.98 -10.49
C SER A 334 -17.51 -28.66 -9.83
N ALA A 335 -16.42 -28.04 -10.30
CA ALA A 335 -16.00 -26.70 -9.90
C ALA A 335 -17.07 -25.61 -10.13
N THR A 336 -18.09 -25.88 -10.95
CA THR A 336 -19.27 -24.99 -11.07
C THR A 336 -20.01 -24.78 -9.75
N THR A 337 -19.83 -25.64 -8.74
CA THR A 337 -20.40 -25.45 -7.40
C THR A 337 -19.87 -24.18 -6.69
N LEU A 338 -18.74 -23.63 -7.16
CA LEU A 338 -18.16 -22.37 -6.67
C LEU A 338 -18.97 -21.15 -7.11
N ASP A 339 -19.74 -21.28 -8.19
CA ASP A 339 -20.62 -20.24 -8.70
C ASP A 339 -22.05 -20.43 -8.18
N ARG A 340 -22.24 -20.03 -6.93
CA ARG A 340 -23.58 -19.92 -6.31
C ARG A 340 -24.01 -18.47 -6.20
N ASP A 341 -25.31 -18.26 -6.21
CA ASP A 341 -25.94 -16.96 -5.97
C ASP A 341 -25.65 -16.46 -4.54
N LEU A 342 -25.63 -15.14 -4.39
CA LEU A 342 -25.32 -14.45 -3.14
C LEU A 342 -26.51 -13.57 -2.73
N GLU A 343 -27.52 -14.18 -2.12
CA GLU A 343 -28.78 -13.53 -1.74
C GLU A 343 -28.57 -12.31 -0.82
N SER A 344 -27.55 -12.34 0.05
CA SER A 344 -27.19 -11.22 0.92
C SER A 344 -26.79 -9.98 0.12
N LEU A 345 -26.11 -10.14 -1.01
CA LEU A 345 -25.74 -9.03 -1.89
C LEU A 345 -26.96 -8.49 -2.63
N ASP A 346 -27.87 -9.34 -3.10
CA ASP A 346 -29.11 -8.86 -3.73
C ASP A 346 -29.98 -8.09 -2.73
N ARG A 347 -30.11 -8.61 -1.51
CA ARG A 347 -30.78 -7.93 -0.39
C ARG A 347 -30.17 -6.57 -0.11
N ARG A 348 -28.83 -6.47 -0.08
CA ARG A 348 -28.10 -5.21 0.07
C ARG A 348 -28.41 -4.22 -1.04
N ASN A 349 -28.34 -4.68 -2.29
CA ASN A 349 -28.58 -3.85 -3.48
C ASN A 349 -29.97 -3.21 -3.43
N HIS A 350 -30.98 -3.98 -3.02
CA HIS A 350 -32.35 -3.50 -2.83
C HIS A 350 -32.49 -2.58 -1.60
N ARG A 351 -32.04 -3.01 -0.42
CA ARG A 351 -32.19 -2.29 0.85
C ARG A 351 -31.55 -0.90 0.81
N LEU A 352 -30.37 -0.79 0.22
CA LEU A 352 -29.63 0.47 0.10
C LEU A 352 -29.98 1.26 -1.18
N GLY A 353 -30.84 0.73 -2.05
CA GLY A 353 -31.25 1.39 -3.29
C GLY A 353 -30.09 1.68 -4.25
N LEU A 354 -29.05 0.83 -4.27
CA LEU A 354 -27.80 1.09 -4.99
C LEU A 354 -27.96 1.02 -6.52
N LYS A 355 -29.00 0.32 -7.00
CA LYS A 355 -29.33 0.15 -8.42
C LYS A 355 -28.15 -0.39 -9.25
N ARG A 356 -27.34 -1.27 -8.66
CA ARG A 356 -26.23 -1.93 -9.34
C ARG A 356 -26.74 -3.13 -10.15
N VAL A 357 -26.12 -3.38 -11.30
CA VAL A 357 -26.44 -4.53 -12.14
C VAL A 357 -25.98 -5.83 -11.49
N SER A 358 -24.80 -5.82 -10.86
CA SER A 358 -24.31 -6.93 -10.03
C SER A 358 -23.36 -6.39 -8.96
N LEU A 359 -23.74 -6.48 -7.69
CA LEU A 359 -22.84 -6.10 -6.60
C LEU A 359 -21.64 -7.02 -6.48
N ARG A 360 -21.79 -8.31 -6.81
CA ARG A 360 -20.67 -9.25 -6.87
C ARG A 360 -19.62 -8.79 -7.88
N ALA A 361 -20.04 -8.40 -9.08
CA ALA A 361 -19.14 -7.89 -10.12
C ALA A 361 -18.44 -6.60 -9.66
N ASP A 362 -19.19 -5.67 -9.04
CA ASP A 362 -18.64 -4.42 -8.51
C ASP A 362 -17.58 -4.69 -7.42
N LEU A 363 -17.85 -5.61 -6.48
CA LEU A 363 -16.90 -6.01 -5.44
C LEU A 363 -15.63 -6.61 -6.04
N LEU A 364 -15.75 -7.58 -6.95
CA LEU A 364 -14.60 -8.18 -7.64
C LEU A 364 -13.78 -7.11 -8.37
N HIS A 365 -14.42 -6.16 -9.04
CA HIS A 365 -13.75 -5.07 -9.74
C HIS A 365 -13.00 -4.14 -8.78
N GLU A 366 -13.66 -3.59 -7.76
CA GLU A 366 -13.04 -2.68 -6.79
C GLU A 366 -11.87 -3.33 -6.05
N ARG A 367 -12.03 -4.61 -5.68
CA ARG A 367 -11.04 -5.37 -4.91
C ARG A 367 -9.79 -5.75 -5.70
N THR A 368 -9.81 -5.68 -7.04
CA THR A 368 -8.59 -5.82 -7.86
C THR A 368 -7.75 -4.55 -7.92
N LYS A 369 -8.31 -3.37 -7.65
CA LYS A 369 -7.58 -2.09 -7.76
C LYS A 369 -6.41 -1.96 -6.80
N THR A 370 -6.43 -2.70 -5.70
CA THR A 370 -5.34 -2.75 -4.71
C THR A 370 -4.28 -3.79 -5.04
N MET A 371 -4.50 -4.63 -6.06
CA MET A 371 -3.57 -5.68 -6.45
C MET A 371 -2.61 -5.20 -7.55
N PRO A 372 -1.40 -5.80 -7.64
CA PRO A 372 -0.51 -5.58 -8.78
C PRO A 372 -0.99 -6.27 -10.08
N PHE A 373 -2.25 -6.69 -10.14
CA PHE A 373 -2.83 -7.49 -11.20
C PHE A 373 -3.91 -6.71 -11.93
N ARG A 374 -3.90 -6.78 -13.26
CA ARG A 374 -4.85 -6.08 -14.12
C ARG A 374 -6.22 -6.75 -14.08
N PHE A 375 -7.28 -5.98 -13.87
CA PHE A 375 -8.66 -6.52 -13.86
C PHE A 375 -9.01 -7.25 -15.16
N GLU A 376 -8.48 -6.82 -16.30
CA GLU A 376 -8.75 -7.48 -17.58
C GLU A 376 -8.28 -8.95 -17.62
N LEU A 377 -7.24 -9.30 -16.87
CA LEU A 377 -6.77 -10.68 -16.77
C LEU A 377 -7.69 -11.53 -15.89
N LEU A 378 -8.28 -10.95 -14.83
CA LEU A 378 -9.30 -11.61 -14.04
C LEU A 378 -10.55 -11.87 -14.88
N ALA A 379 -10.99 -10.86 -15.62
CA ALA A 379 -12.15 -10.97 -16.50
C ALA A 379 -11.93 -11.96 -17.66
N GLN A 380 -10.69 -12.07 -18.15
CA GLN A 380 -10.31 -13.10 -19.10
C GLN A 380 -10.42 -14.52 -18.50
N ALA A 381 -9.97 -14.72 -17.26
CA ALA A 381 -10.06 -16.02 -16.59
C ALA A 381 -11.51 -16.44 -16.35
N ASP A 382 -12.34 -15.52 -15.88
CA ASP A 382 -13.77 -15.74 -15.68
C ASP A 382 -14.50 -16.09 -16.99
N LEU A 383 -14.11 -15.43 -18.09
CA LEU A 383 -14.61 -15.78 -19.42
C LEU A 383 -14.15 -17.17 -19.89
N VAL A 384 -12.89 -17.55 -19.62
CA VAL A 384 -12.38 -18.88 -19.93
C VAL A 384 -13.17 -19.94 -19.17
N LEU A 385 -13.46 -19.72 -17.88
CA LEU A 385 -14.30 -20.60 -17.06
C LEU A 385 -15.70 -20.76 -17.67
N PHE A 386 -16.35 -19.64 -18.02
CA PHE A 386 -17.65 -19.67 -18.73
C PHE A 386 -17.59 -20.55 -19.99
N LEU A 387 -16.63 -20.31 -20.88
CA LEU A 387 -16.51 -21.04 -22.13
C LEU A 387 -16.18 -22.52 -21.91
N HIS A 388 -15.30 -22.83 -20.95
CA HIS A 388 -14.89 -24.18 -20.57
C HIS A 388 -16.09 -25.01 -20.13
N PHE A 389 -16.86 -24.50 -19.16
CA PHE A 389 -18.02 -25.21 -18.60
C PHE A 389 -19.19 -25.25 -19.57
N ARG A 390 -19.47 -24.13 -20.26
CA ARG A 390 -20.59 -24.08 -21.21
C ARG A 390 -20.44 -25.10 -22.34
N ARG A 391 -19.21 -25.31 -22.83
CA ARG A 391 -18.93 -26.32 -23.86
C ARG A 391 -19.18 -27.75 -23.38
N ARG A 392 -19.07 -27.99 -22.08
CA ARG A 392 -19.35 -29.27 -21.41
C ARG A 392 -20.81 -29.39 -20.95
N GLY A 393 -21.68 -28.45 -21.33
CA GLY A 393 -23.09 -28.42 -20.91
C GLY A 393 -23.31 -28.00 -19.46
N LEU A 394 -22.29 -27.47 -18.79
CA LEU A 394 -22.34 -27.01 -17.41
C LEU A 394 -22.54 -25.49 -17.32
N HIS A 395 -23.01 -25.01 -16.17
CA HIS A 395 -23.29 -23.60 -15.94
C HIS A 395 -22.15 -22.93 -15.18
N TRP A 396 -21.74 -21.75 -15.66
CA TRP A 396 -20.85 -20.81 -14.97
C TRP A 396 -21.22 -19.42 -15.44
N TRP A 397 -21.38 -18.45 -14.55
CA TRP A 397 -21.72 -17.08 -14.87
C TRP A 397 -20.48 -16.18 -14.73
N PRO A 398 -20.04 -15.53 -15.82
CA PRO A 398 -18.84 -14.69 -15.76
C PRO A 398 -19.17 -13.30 -15.24
N TYR A 399 -19.26 -13.11 -13.93
CA TYR A 399 -19.64 -11.83 -13.30
C TYR A 399 -18.77 -10.66 -13.73
N THR A 400 -17.46 -10.88 -13.86
CA THR A 400 -16.50 -9.84 -14.25
C THR A 400 -16.70 -9.34 -15.68
N SER A 401 -17.40 -10.11 -16.52
CA SER A 401 -17.69 -9.74 -17.91
C SER A 401 -18.55 -8.49 -18.05
N LEU A 402 -19.25 -8.07 -16.98
CA LEU A 402 -19.97 -6.80 -16.89
C LEU A 402 -19.08 -5.61 -17.28
N TYR A 403 -17.81 -5.67 -16.93
CA TYR A 403 -16.81 -4.62 -17.14
C TYR A 403 -16.04 -4.76 -18.46
N LEU A 404 -16.30 -5.81 -19.24
CA LEU A 404 -15.74 -5.97 -20.59
C LEU A 404 -16.55 -5.21 -21.66
N GLY A 405 -17.67 -4.59 -21.27
CA GLY A 405 -18.63 -3.97 -22.18
C GLY A 405 -18.27 -2.57 -22.68
N SER A 406 -17.58 -2.49 -23.82
CA SER A 406 -17.72 -1.50 -24.94
C SER A 406 -16.47 -1.41 -25.81
N GLY A 407 -15.33 -1.95 -25.36
CA GLY A 407 -14.09 -2.00 -26.13
C GLY A 407 -14.11 -3.11 -27.19
N ARG A 408 -13.64 -2.80 -28.40
CA ARG A 408 -13.39 -3.80 -29.46
C ARG A 408 -12.00 -4.41 -29.38
N THR A 409 -11.46 -4.54 -28.17
CA THR A 409 -10.10 -5.08 -27.96
C THR A 409 -10.22 -6.53 -27.54
N PRO A 410 -9.65 -7.48 -28.30
CA PRO A 410 -9.59 -8.86 -27.88
C PRO A 410 -8.83 -9.01 -26.57
N LEU A 411 -9.25 -9.96 -25.74
CA LEU A 411 -8.55 -10.29 -24.51
C LEU A 411 -7.17 -10.91 -24.84
N PRO A 412 -6.11 -10.59 -24.06
CA PRO A 412 -4.73 -10.98 -24.38
C PRO A 412 -4.51 -12.46 -24.76
N LEU A 413 -5.12 -13.40 -24.04
CA LEU A 413 -5.03 -14.84 -24.30
C LEU A 413 -5.50 -15.16 -25.72
N PHE A 414 -6.68 -14.68 -26.09
CA PHE A 414 -7.28 -14.94 -27.39
C PHE A 414 -6.60 -14.15 -28.52
N ALA A 415 -6.09 -12.95 -28.24
CA ALA A 415 -5.28 -12.21 -29.20
C ALA A 415 -4.00 -12.98 -29.58
N ARG A 416 -3.32 -13.58 -28.59
CA ARG A 416 -2.13 -14.43 -28.78
C ARG A 416 -2.48 -15.73 -29.51
N ALA A 417 -3.70 -16.23 -29.34
CA ALA A 417 -4.23 -17.42 -30.00
C ALA A 417 -4.36 -17.31 -31.53
N ASN A 418 -3.99 -16.16 -32.13
CA ASN A 418 -3.84 -16.09 -33.58
C ASN A 418 -2.71 -16.98 -34.11
N SER A 419 -1.69 -17.26 -33.29
CA SER A 419 -0.60 -18.18 -33.60
C SER A 419 -1.05 -19.61 -33.33
N THR A 420 -0.91 -20.48 -34.32
CA THR A 420 -1.18 -21.92 -34.21
C THR A 420 -0.36 -22.53 -33.09
N ARG A 421 0.93 -22.21 -32.99
CA ARG A 421 1.78 -22.70 -31.89
C ARG A 421 1.27 -22.30 -30.50
N PHE A 422 0.74 -21.09 -30.34
CA PHE A 422 0.16 -20.68 -29.06
C PHE A 422 -1.19 -21.36 -28.81
N PHE A 423 -2.05 -21.40 -29.84
CA PHE A 423 -3.35 -22.06 -29.78
C PHE A 423 -3.23 -23.53 -29.34
N GLU A 424 -2.27 -24.28 -29.89
CA GLU A 424 -2.00 -25.67 -29.54
C GLU A 424 -1.79 -25.89 -28.03
N LYS A 425 -1.18 -24.92 -27.34
CA LYS A 425 -0.99 -25.01 -25.88
C LYS A 425 -2.27 -24.73 -25.10
N MET A 426 -3.07 -23.76 -25.55
CA MET A 426 -4.25 -23.31 -24.80
C MET A 426 -5.53 -24.10 -25.11
N ARG A 427 -5.55 -24.90 -26.19
CA ARG A 427 -6.74 -25.64 -26.64
C ARG A 427 -7.31 -26.59 -25.57
N VAL A 428 -6.45 -27.07 -24.67
CA VAL A 428 -6.82 -27.91 -23.52
C VAL A 428 -7.83 -27.23 -22.60
N LEU A 429 -7.77 -25.90 -22.48
CA LEU A 429 -8.74 -25.12 -21.71
C LEU A 429 -10.18 -25.29 -22.21
N PHE A 430 -10.38 -25.67 -23.47
CA PHE A 430 -11.70 -25.77 -24.07
C PHE A 430 -12.04 -27.20 -24.51
N GLY A 431 -11.12 -28.17 -24.42
CA GLY A 431 -11.38 -29.51 -24.98
C GLY A 431 -11.69 -29.44 -26.48
N VAL A 432 -10.84 -28.74 -27.22
CA VAL A 432 -10.89 -28.61 -28.69
C VAL A 432 -9.55 -29.04 -29.29
N ASP A 433 -9.58 -29.57 -30.50
CA ASP A 433 -8.40 -29.95 -31.26
C ASP A 433 -7.91 -28.81 -32.17
N THR A 434 -8.84 -28.00 -32.69
CA THR A 434 -8.55 -26.99 -33.74
C THR A 434 -9.17 -25.63 -33.44
N GLY A 435 -8.58 -24.56 -34.00
CA GLY A 435 -9.13 -23.21 -33.93
C GLY A 435 -10.53 -23.10 -34.54
N THR A 436 -10.82 -23.90 -35.57
CA THR A 436 -12.14 -23.97 -36.20
C THR A 436 -13.19 -24.50 -35.23
N GLN A 437 -12.93 -25.59 -34.50
CA GLN A 437 -13.87 -26.12 -33.51
C GLN A 437 -14.22 -25.10 -32.42
N LEU A 438 -13.23 -24.30 -31.97
CA LEU A 438 -13.49 -23.23 -31.02
C LEU A 438 -14.32 -22.10 -31.64
N ARG A 439 -13.99 -21.68 -32.87
CA ARG A 439 -14.75 -20.67 -33.62
C ARG A 439 -16.21 -21.07 -33.81
N ASP A 440 -16.46 -22.30 -34.24
CA ASP A 440 -17.81 -22.83 -34.48
C ASP A 440 -18.62 -22.84 -33.19
N PHE A 441 -18.00 -23.23 -32.07
CA PHE A 441 -18.64 -23.17 -30.75
C PHE A 441 -19.03 -21.73 -30.36
N LEU A 442 -18.15 -20.75 -30.57
CA LEU A 442 -18.44 -19.35 -30.27
C LEU A 442 -19.58 -18.80 -31.15
N GLN A 443 -19.63 -19.17 -32.42
CA GLN A 443 -20.73 -18.84 -33.33
C GLN A 443 -22.06 -19.47 -32.90
N GLN A 444 -22.03 -20.73 -32.45
CA GLN A 444 -23.21 -21.41 -31.92
C GLN A 444 -23.75 -20.74 -30.66
N LEU A 445 -22.89 -20.34 -29.71
CA LEU A 445 -23.32 -19.57 -28.54
C LEU A 445 -24.01 -18.28 -28.93
N GLU A 446 -23.50 -17.60 -29.97
CA GLU A 446 -24.10 -16.37 -30.46
C GLU A 446 -25.47 -16.62 -31.13
N ALA A 447 -25.56 -17.64 -31.97
CA ALA A 447 -26.78 -18.02 -32.69
C ALA A 447 -27.91 -18.51 -31.75
N ASN A 448 -27.56 -19.26 -30.71
CA ASN A 448 -28.51 -19.85 -29.76
C ASN A 448 -28.96 -18.90 -28.65
N ASP A 449 -28.46 -17.66 -28.65
CA ASP A 449 -28.69 -16.69 -27.58
C ASP A 449 -28.14 -17.08 -26.19
N ASP A 450 -27.11 -17.92 -26.17
CA ASP A 450 -26.54 -18.53 -24.96
C ASP A 450 -25.44 -17.68 -24.28
N LEU A 451 -25.31 -16.41 -24.66
CA LEU A 451 -24.26 -15.54 -24.12
C LEU A 451 -24.76 -14.76 -22.89
N PRO A 452 -23.88 -14.50 -21.91
CA PRO A 452 -24.20 -13.66 -20.77
C PRO A 452 -24.76 -12.30 -21.19
N ARG A 453 -25.75 -11.84 -20.44
CA ARG A 453 -26.46 -10.57 -20.67
C ARG A 453 -26.47 -9.74 -19.40
N TRP A 454 -26.13 -8.47 -19.54
CA TRP A 454 -26.17 -7.47 -18.48
C TRP A 454 -27.15 -6.37 -18.88
N GLY A 455 -28.40 -6.49 -18.41
CA GLY A 455 -29.51 -5.67 -18.91
C GLY A 455 -29.71 -5.90 -20.42
N HIS A 456 -29.63 -4.84 -21.21
CA HIS A 456 -29.76 -4.92 -22.68
C HIS A 456 -28.43 -5.21 -23.41
N ARG A 457 -27.31 -5.32 -22.69
CA ARG A 457 -25.99 -5.54 -23.28
C ARG A 457 -25.66 -7.02 -23.30
N ARG A 458 -25.46 -7.57 -24.49
CA ARG A 458 -24.93 -8.91 -24.70
C ARG A 458 -23.41 -8.88 -24.70
N LEU A 459 -22.78 -9.92 -24.17
CA LEU A 459 -21.32 -10.05 -24.21
C LEU A 459 -20.82 -10.11 -25.67
N PRO A 460 -19.90 -9.22 -26.10
CA PRO A 460 -19.36 -9.19 -27.47
C PRO A 460 -18.35 -10.31 -27.73
N ILE A 461 -18.79 -11.58 -27.65
CA ILE A 461 -17.89 -12.74 -27.55
C ILE A 461 -16.91 -12.84 -28.74
N GLN A 462 -17.38 -12.64 -29.98
CA GLN A 462 -16.54 -12.77 -31.18
C GLN A 462 -15.35 -11.82 -31.16
N TRP A 463 -15.57 -10.60 -30.67
CA TRP A 463 -14.53 -9.58 -30.55
C TRP A 463 -13.59 -9.88 -29.39
N LEU A 464 -14.12 -10.24 -28.22
CA LEU A 464 -13.32 -10.57 -27.04
C LEU A 464 -12.38 -11.75 -27.28
N THR A 465 -12.83 -12.72 -28.08
CA THR A 465 -12.04 -13.93 -28.39
C THR A 465 -11.30 -13.86 -29.73
N ALA A 466 -11.34 -12.73 -30.44
CA ALA A 466 -10.78 -12.59 -31.79
C ALA A 466 -11.10 -13.82 -32.70
N ALA A 467 -12.35 -14.28 -32.68
CA ALA A 467 -12.73 -15.62 -33.15
C ALA A 467 -12.26 -15.94 -34.58
N GLU A 468 -12.30 -14.96 -35.48
CA GLU A 468 -11.85 -15.11 -36.87
C GLU A 468 -10.35 -15.39 -36.97
N SER A 469 -9.55 -14.82 -36.07
CA SER A 469 -8.09 -14.91 -36.10
C SER A 469 -7.52 -16.16 -35.42
N LEU A 470 -8.32 -16.96 -34.71
CA LEU A 470 -7.87 -18.15 -33.98
C LEU A 470 -7.11 -19.14 -34.88
N ALA A 471 -5.85 -19.46 -34.52
CA ALA A 471 -4.95 -20.38 -35.21
C ALA A 471 -4.80 -20.11 -36.73
N THR A 472 -4.77 -18.83 -37.13
CA THR A 472 -4.67 -18.44 -38.54
C THR A 472 -3.25 -18.16 -39.00
N LYS A 473 -2.33 -17.88 -38.06
CA LYS A 473 -0.92 -17.61 -38.32
C LYS A 473 -0.07 -18.77 -37.83
N PRO A 474 0.95 -19.21 -38.59
CA PRO A 474 1.82 -20.32 -38.18
C PRO A 474 2.53 -20.08 -36.84
#